data_AF-A7DZT3-F1
#
_entry.id   AF-A7DZT3-F1
#
_cell.length_a   1.000
_cell.length_b   1.000
_cell.length_c   1.000
_cell.angle_alpha   90.00
_cell.angle_beta   90.00
_cell.angle_gamma   90.00
#
_symmetry.space_group_name_H-M   'P 1'
#
loop_
_entity.id
_entity.type
_entity.pdbx_description
1 polymer ?
#
loop_
_entity_poly.entity_id
_entity_poly.type
_entity_poly.pdbx_seq_one_letter_code
_entity_poly.pdbx_strand_id
1 'polypeptide(L)'
;MIKEQIKKNINVLIPKHIIRDDIMSTISYEIGLPYGIGYTDDIDHLGNRRLRSVGELLQNQFRIGLSRMERVVKERMTIQDQDSITPQALINIRPVTASIKEFFGSSQLSQFMDQTNPLSELTHKRRLSALGPGGLSRERAGFEVGDVHHSHYGRMCPIETPEGS
;
A
#
# COMPACT_ATOMS: atom_id res chain seq x y z
N MET A 1 -11.72 11.93 31.66
CA MET A 1 -11.27 13.33 31.39
C MET A 1 -10.15 13.43 30.35
N ILE A 2 -8.87 13.16 30.63
CA ILE A 2 -7.78 13.39 29.64
C ILE A 2 -7.90 12.49 28.38
N LYS A 3 -8.15 11.19 28.55
CA LYS A 3 -8.29 10.25 27.42
C LYS A 3 -9.45 10.62 26.46
N GLU A 4 -10.54 11.15 27.00
CA GLU A 4 -11.69 11.60 26.20
C GLU A 4 -11.36 12.88 25.43
N GLN A 5 -10.61 13.80 26.05
CA GLN A 5 -10.17 15.02 25.39
C GLN A 5 -9.18 14.75 24.25
N ILE A 6 -8.26 13.79 24.44
CA ILE A 6 -7.36 13.31 23.37
C ILE A 6 -8.17 12.72 22.22
N LYS A 7 -9.19 11.89 22.51
CA LYS A 7 -10.03 11.28 21.47
C LYS A 7 -10.82 12.32 20.67
N LYS A 8 -11.32 13.36 21.33
CA LYS A 8 -12.01 14.48 20.67
C LYS A 8 -11.07 15.30 19.77
N ASN A 9 -9.84 15.50 20.23
CA ASN A 9 -8.86 16.35 19.54
C ASN A 9 -7.86 15.58 18.67
N ILE A 10 -8.10 14.30 18.39
CA ILE A 10 -7.13 13.43 17.72
C ILE A 10 -6.73 13.96 16.35
N ASN A 11 -7.65 14.59 15.60
CA ASN A 11 -7.39 15.15 14.29
C ASN A 11 -6.56 16.44 14.33
N VAL A 12 -6.55 17.14 15.47
CA VAL A 12 -5.73 18.33 15.70
C VAL A 12 -4.33 17.94 16.18
N LEU A 13 -4.25 16.93 17.04
CA LEU A 13 -2.99 16.42 17.58
C LEU A 13 -2.19 15.60 16.56
N ILE A 14 -2.88 14.86 15.70
CA ILE A 14 -2.27 13.98 14.68
C ILE A 14 -3.00 14.26 13.35
N PRO A 15 -2.67 15.38 12.68
CA PRO A 15 -3.25 15.68 11.38
C PRO A 15 -2.86 14.62 10.37
N LYS A 16 -3.78 14.29 9.44
CA LYS A 16 -3.53 13.34 8.33
C LYS A 16 -2.84 13.99 7.12
N HIS A 17 -2.40 15.23 7.27
CA HIS A 17 -1.70 16.01 6.26
C HIS A 17 -0.46 16.62 6.90
N ILE A 18 0.53 16.95 6.06
CA ILE A 18 1.79 17.53 6.51
C ILE A 18 1.55 18.98 6.96
N ILE A 19 2.02 19.32 8.15
CA ILE A 19 1.98 20.70 8.67
C ILE A 19 3.31 21.42 8.44
N ARG A 20 3.31 22.76 8.54
CA ARG A 20 4.53 23.55 8.37
C ARG A 20 5.63 23.15 9.36
N ASP A 21 5.25 22.80 10.58
CA ASP A 21 6.18 22.39 11.63
C ASP A 21 6.88 21.07 11.29
N ASP A 22 6.21 20.12 10.62
CA ASP A 22 6.82 18.88 10.15
C ASP A 22 7.94 19.16 9.14
N ILE A 23 7.68 20.11 8.22
CA ILE A 23 8.65 20.51 7.18
C ILE A 23 9.87 21.18 7.82
N MET A 24 9.64 22.13 8.72
CA MET A 24 10.73 22.83 9.42
C MET A 24 11.56 21.86 10.27
N SER A 25 10.91 20.91 10.95
CA SER A 25 11.59 19.89 11.75
C SER A 25 12.41 18.94 10.87
N THR A 26 11.88 18.52 9.71
CA THR A 26 12.60 17.66 8.76
C THR A 26 13.84 18.34 8.21
N ILE A 27 13.72 19.60 7.76
CA ILE A 27 14.86 20.37 7.25
C ILE A 27 15.90 20.60 8.36
N SER A 28 15.45 20.93 9.57
CA SER A 28 16.37 21.12 10.70
C SER A 28 17.13 19.84 11.05
N TYR A 29 16.46 18.67 10.98
CA TYR A 29 17.11 17.38 11.22
C TYR A 29 18.13 17.07 10.11
N GLU A 30 17.76 17.28 8.85
CA GLU A 30 18.64 17.03 7.70
C GLU A 30 19.90 17.91 7.73
N ILE A 31 19.77 19.20 8.09
CA ILE A 31 20.91 20.11 8.27
C ILE A 31 21.79 19.67 9.44
N GLY A 32 21.24 19.03 10.48
CA GLY A 32 21.98 18.53 11.64
C GLY A 32 22.85 17.31 11.35
N LEU A 33 22.46 16.47 10.37
CA LEU A 33 23.16 15.21 10.05
C LEU A 33 24.65 15.42 9.67
N PRO A 34 25.03 16.36 8.79
CA PRO A 34 26.44 16.65 8.51
C PRO A 34 27.27 17.07 9.73
N TYR A 35 26.64 17.65 10.75
CA TYR A 35 27.30 18.05 12.00
C TYR A 35 27.33 16.94 13.06
N GLY A 36 26.88 15.72 12.72
CA GLY A 36 26.81 14.59 13.65
C GLY A 36 25.67 14.68 14.67
N ILE A 37 24.68 15.55 14.41
CA ILE A 37 23.50 15.71 15.28
C ILE A 37 22.36 14.87 14.67
N GLY A 38 22.19 13.65 15.17
CA GLY A 38 21.18 12.69 14.71
C GLY A 38 21.79 11.39 14.20
N TYR A 39 20.95 10.52 13.63
CA TYR A 39 21.34 9.24 13.03
C TYR A 39 20.77 9.11 11.62
N THR A 40 21.55 8.51 10.72
CA THR A 40 21.08 8.14 9.37
C THR A 40 20.32 6.83 9.43
N ASP A 41 19.23 6.73 8.69
CA ASP A 41 18.43 5.52 8.61
C ASP A 41 19.07 4.46 7.70
N ASP A 42 18.83 3.20 8.05
CA ASP A 42 19.15 2.04 7.23
C ASP A 42 17.91 1.63 6.42
N ILE A 43 18.03 1.68 5.09
CA ILE A 43 16.95 1.39 4.14
C ILE A 43 16.57 -0.11 4.12
N ASP A 44 17.50 -0.99 4.48
CA ASP A 44 17.31 -2.44 4.43
C ASP A 44 16.78 -3.01 5.75
N HIS A 45 16.85 -2.22 6.82
CA HIS A 45 16.25 -2.60 8.09
C HIS A 45 14.75 -2.87 7.93
N LEU A 46 14.32 -4.09 8.28
CA LEU A 46 12.94 -4.56 8.07
C LEU A 46 11.89 -3.71 8.81
N GLY A 47 12.29 -2.95 9.83
CA GLY A 47 11.44 -1.95 10.48
C GLY A 47 10.96 -0.83 9.55
N ASN A 48 11.74 -0.52 8.51
CA ASN A 48 11.42 0.48 7.49
C ASN A 48 10.69 -0.13 6.28
N ARG A 49 10.46 -1.45 6.29
CA ARG A 49 9.81 -2.19 5.21
C ARG A 49 8.48 -2.76 5.68
N ARG A 50 7.39 -2.30 5.06
CA ARG A 50 6.02 -2.69 5.43
C ARG A 50 5.47 -3.76 4.49
N LEU A 51 5.00 -4.87 5.05
CA LEU A 51 4.27 -5.89 4.31
C LEU A 51 2.86 -5.42 3.97
N ARG A 52 2.47 -5.59 2.70
CA ARG A 52 1.10 -5.35 2.22
C ARG A 52 0.46 -6.66 1.82
N SER A 53 -0.58 -7.05 2.54
CA SER A 53 -1.36 -8.26 2.22
C SER A 53 -2.36 -8.00 1.10
N VAL A 54 -2.87 -9.08 0.50
CA VAL A 54 -3.88 -9.02 -0.59
C VAL A 54 -5.09 -8.15 -0.21
N GLY A 55 -5.55 -8.23 1.04
CA GLY A 55 -6.69 -7.43 1.52
C GLY A 55 -6.48 -5.92 1.43
N GLU A 56 -5.28 -5.42 1.74
CA GLU A 56 -4.97 -3.99 1.64
C GLU A 56 -4.88 -3.53 0.18
N LEU A 57 -4.22 -4.34 -0.66
CA LEU A 57 -4.11 -4.05 -2.09
C LEU A 57 -5.49 -4.01 -2.75
N LEU A 58 -6.36 -4.98 -2.42
CA LEU A 58 -7.73 -5.04 -2.91
C LEU A 58 -8.57 -3.86 -2.38
N GLN A 59 -8.39 -3.48 -1.10
CA GLN A 59 -9.07 -2.33 -0.52
C GLN A 59 -8.74 -1.03 -1.27
N ASN A 60 -7.49 -0.85 -1.68
CA ASN A 60 -7.07 0.31 -2.46
C ASN A 60 -7.74 0.32 -3.85
N GLN A 61 -7.80 -0.84 -4.53
CA GLN A 61 -8.50 -0.94 -5.82
C GLN A 61 -10.00 -0.71 -5.69
N PHE A 62 -10.61 -1.22 -4.61
CA PHE A 62 -12.01 -0.98 -4.30
C PHE A 62 -12.28 0.51 -4.06
N ARG A 63 -11.41 1.21 -3.32
CA ARG A 63 -11.50 2.67 -3.11
C ARG A 63 -11.44 3.44 -4.43
N ILE A 64 -10.54 3.06 -5.33
CA ILE A 64 -10.44 3.66 -6.67
C ILE A 64 -11.74 3.43 -7.46
N GLY A 65 -12.26 2.20 -7.44
CA GLY A 65 -13.53 1.85 -8.09
C GLY A 65 -14.72 2.66 -7.55
N LEU A 66 -14.79 2.85 -6.23
CA LEU A 66 -15.82 3.68 -5.59
C LEU A 66 -15.69 5.16 -5.97
N SER A 67 -14.47 5.72 -6.00
CA SER A 67 -14.27 7.12 -6.41
C SER A 67 -14.70 7.37 -7.86
N ARG A 68 -14.46 6.40 -8.77
CA ARG A 68 -14.98 6.45 -10.14
C ARG A 68 -16.51 6.39 -10.17
N MET A 69 -17.12 5.51 -9.36
CA MET A 69 -18.59 5.43 -9.25
C MET A 69 -19.18 6.74 -8.71
N GLU A 70 -18.58 7.32 -7.67
CA GLU A 70 -18.99 8.59 -7.06
C GLU A 70 -19.04 9.71 -8.11
N ARG A 71 -18.00 9.80 -8.97
CA ARG A 71 -17.98 10.77 -10.07
C ARG A 71 -19.14 10.58 -11.04
N VAL A 72 -19.40 9.34 -11.48
CA VAL A 72 -20.52 9.02 -12.39
C VAL A 72 -21.88 9.35 -11.76
N VAL A 73 -22.04 9.07 -10.47
CA VAL A 73 -23.27 9.41 -9.73
C VAL A 73 -23.46 10.92 -9.69
N LYS A 74 -22.42 11.69 -9.34
CA LYS A 74 -22.47 13.16 -9.34
C LYS A 74 -22.80 13.74 -10.71
N GLU A 75 -22.18 13.21 -11.78
CA GLU A 75 -22.47 13.64 -13.16
C GLU A 75 -23.93 13.36 -13.54
N ARG A 76 -24.48 12.19 -13.20
CA ARG A 76 -25.89 11.84 -13.48
C ARG A 76 -26.88 12.69 -12.69
N MET A 77 -26.58 13.02 -11.43
CA MET A 77 -27.40 13.89 -10.59
C MET A 77 -27.53 15.30 -11.16
N THR A 78 -26.54 15.80 -11.90
CA THR A 78 -26.60 17.12 -12.54
C THR A 78 -27.47 17.14 -13.80
N ILE A 79 -27.60 16.01 -14.50
CA ILE A 79 -28.30 15.93 -15.80
C ILE A 79 -29.77 15.53 -15.65
N GLN A 80 -30.12 14.72 -14.64
CA GLN A 80 -31.47 14.19 -14.47
C GLN A 80 -32.41 15.12 -13.70
N ASP A 81 -33.67 15.18 -14.12
CA ASP A 81 -34.72 15.95 -13.44
C ASP A 81 -35.08 15.36 -12.08
N GLN A 82 -35.11 16.23 -11.07
CA GLN A 82 -35.18 15.88 -9.64
C GLN A 82 -36.40 15.03 -9.26
N ASP A 83 -37.51 15.16 -9.99
CA ASP A 83 -38.76 14.43 -9.74
C ASP A 83 -38.74 12.97 -10.21
N SER A 84 -37.76 12.59 -11.06
CA SER A 84 -37.64 11.25 -11.64
C SER A 84 -36.48 10.42 -11.07
N ILE A 85 -35.67 11.00 -10.18
CA ILE A 85 -34.43 10.37 -9.70
C ILE A 85 -34.76 9.26 -8.70
N THR A 86 -34.36 8.04 -9.04
CA THR A 86 -34.33 6.90 -8.11
C THR A 86 -32.88 6.49 -7.82
N PRO A 87 -32.53 6.08 -6.58
CA PRO A 87 -31.17 5.66 -6.23
C PRO A 87 -30.64 4.52 -7.12
N GLN A 88 -31.53 3.62 -7.55
CA GLN A 88 -31.19 2.50 -8.41
C GLN A 88 -30.78 2.92 -9.83
N ALA A 89 -31.31 4.04 -10.34
CA ALA A 89 -30.94 4.59 -11.64
C ALA A 89 -29.56 5.28 -11.64
N LEU A 90 -29.15 5.81 -10.47
CA LEU A 90 -27.86 6.47 -10.31
C LEU A 90 -26.70 5.49 -10.15
N ILE A 91 -26.92 4.37 -9.45
CA ILE A 91 -25.86 3.41 -9.13
C ILE A 91 -25.49 2.58 -10.36
N ASN A 92 -24.21 2.68 -10.76
CA ASN A 92 -23.62 1.81 -11.78
C ASN A 92 -22.44 1.04 -11.17
N ILE A 93 -22.58 -0.29 -11.07
CA ILE A 93 -21.56 -1.17 -10.48
C ILE A 93 -20.36 -1.47 -11.40
N ARG A 94 -20.48 -1.20 -12.71
CA ARG A 94 -19.44 -1.54 -13.71
C ARG A 94 -18.04 -1.00 -13.37
N PRO A 95 -17.86 0.24 -12.88
CA PRO A 95 -16.53 0.75 -12.52
C PRO A 95 -15.86 -0.05 -11.40
N VAL A 96 -16.63 -0.50 -10.40
CA VAL A 96 -16.10 -1.29 -9.28
C VAL A 96 -15.73 -2.69 -9.74
N THR A 97 -16.60 -3.36 -10.51
CA THR A 97 -16.30 -4.71 -11.01
C THR A 97 -15.13 -4.72 -11.98
N ALA A 98 -14.99 -3.67 -12.80
CA ALA A 98 -13.83 -3.50 -13.68
C ALA A 98 -12.52 -3.39 -12.88
N SER A 99 -12.47 -2.53 -11.85
CA SER A 99 -11.27 -2.40 -11.00
C SER A 99 -10.88 -3.69 -10.28
N ILE A 100 -11.86 -4.48 -9.82
CA ILE A 100 -11.59 -5.79 -9.20
C ILE A 100 -11.06 -6.79 -10.23
N LYS A 101 -11.67 -6.87 -11.42
CA LYS A 101 -11.24 -7.79 -12.48
C LYS A 101 -9.84 -7.44 -12.99
N GLU A 102 -9.54 -6.15 -13.14
CA GLU A 102 -8.22 -5.66 -13.51
C GLU A 102 -7.18 -6.10 -12.48
N PHE A 103 -7.46 -5.93 -11.18
CA PHE A 103 -6.56 -6.39 -10.11
C PHE A 103 -6.21 -7.87 -10.21
N PHE A 104 -7.20 -8.76 -10.36
CA PHE A 104 -6.92 -10.20 -10.43
C PHE A 104 -6.38 -10.66 -11.79
N GLY A 105 -6.69 -9.93 -12.87
CA GLY A 105 -6.34 -10.32 -14.23
C GLY A 105 -4.97 -9.83 -14.71
N SER A 106 -4.52 -8.65 -14.26
CA SER A 106 -3.27 -8.02 -14.76
C SER A 106 -2.22 -7.75 -13.68
N SER A 107 -2.53 -7.94 -12.40
CA SER A 107 -1.55 -7.71 -11.34
C SER A 107 -0.44 -8.75 -11.37
N GLN A 108 0.81 -8.27 -11.31
CA GLN A 108 2.00 -9.12 -11.18
C GLN A 108 1.99 -9.99 -9.91
N LEU A 109 1.20 -9.61 -8.90
CA LEU A 109 1.05 -10.35 -7.65
C LEU A 109 -0.10 -11.38 -7.69
N SER A 110 -0.95 -11.34 -8.72
CA SER A 110 -2.02 -12.31 -8.94
C SER A 110 -1.51 -13.39 -9.90
N GLN A 111 -0.76 -14.36 -9.36
CA GLN A 111 -0.09 -15.41 -10.13
C GLN A 111 -0.86 -16.73 -10.09
N PHE A 112 -0.65 -17.57 -11.10
CA PHE A 112 -1.13 -18.95 -11.06
C PHE A 112 -0.47 -19.70 -9.90
N MET A 113 -1.26 -20.44 -9.14
CA MET A 113 -0.76 -21.20 -8.00
C MET A 113 0.17 -22.33 -8.47
N ASP A 114 1.36 -22.44 -7.88
CA ASP A 114 2.19 -23.62 -8.04
C ASP A 114 1.55 -24.81 -7.28
N GLN A 115 1.15 -25.83 -8.05
CA GLN A 115 0.46 -27.03 -7.56
C GLN A 115 1.28 -28.30 -7.79
N THR A 116 2.61 -28.18 -7.92
CA THR A 116 3.49 -29.33 -8.15
C THR A 116 3.44 -30.33 -6.99
N ASN A 117 3.39 -29.84 -5.75
CA ASN A 117 3.20 -30.62 -4.54
C ASN A 117 2.63 -29.74 -3.39
N PRO A 118 2.16 -30.33 -2.27
CA PRO A 118 1.58 -29.56 -1.17
C PRO A 118 2.55 -28.56 -0.52
N LEU A 119 3.86 -28.84 -0.55
CA LEU A 119 4.87 -27.93 -0.02
C LEU A 119 5.00 -26.69 -0.90
N SER A 120 5.05 -26.87 -2.23
CA SER A 120 5.06 -25.78 -3.22
C SER A 120 3.86 -24.86 -3.08
N GLU A 121 2.67 -25.41 -2.83
CA GLU A 121 1.47 -24.59 -2.61
C GLU A 121 1.61 -23.73 -1.34
N LEU A 122 2.15 -24.31 -0.26
CA LEU A 122 2.34 -23.64 1.02
C LEU A 122 3.43 -22.56 0.92
N THR A 123 4.56 -22.86 0.28
CA THR A 123 5.65 -21.88 0.09
C THR A 123 5.21 -20.74 -0.81
N HIS A 124 4.47 -21.00 -1.88
CA HIS A 124 3.95 -19.96 -2.77
C HIS A 124 2.98 -19.01 -2.04
N LYS A 125 2.09 -19.54 -1.20
CA LYS A 125 1.16 -18.70 -0.38
C LYS A 125 1.87 -17.86 0.68
N ARG A 126 3.05 -18.29 1.16
CA ARG A 126 3.86 -17.57 2.17
C ARG A 126 4.95 -16.69 1.57
N ARG A 127 5.09 -16.68 0.24
CA ARG A 127 6.12 -15.93 -0.48
C ARG A 127 5.89 -14.43 -0.32
N LEU A 128 6.98 -13.71 -0.07
CA LEU A 128 7.02 -12.25 -0.04
C LEU A 128 7.67 -11.75 -1.33
N SER A 129 7.15 -10.65 -1.89
CA SER A 129 7.68 -10.02 -3.10
C SER A 129 7.99 -8.56 -2.82
N ALA A 130 9.20 -8.12 -3.18
CA ALA A 130 9.56 -6.71 -3.24
C ALA A 130 9.13 -6.04 -4.57
N LEU A 131 8.73 -6.85 -5.55
CA LEU A 131 8.28 -6.41 -6.87
C LEU A 131 6.76 -6.18 -6.88
N GLY A 132 6.30 -5.29 -7.76
CA GLY A 132 4.89 -5.01 -7.99
C GLY A 132 4.54 -3.52 -7.83
N PRO A 133 3.23 -3.17 -7.86
CA PRO A 133 2.81 -1.78 -7.77
C PRO A 133 3.20 -1.15 -6.43
N GLY A 134 4.07 -0.13 -6.47
CA GLY A 134 4.63 0.54 -5.29
C GLY A 134 5.82 -0.18 -4.65
N GLY A 135 6.35 -1.22 -5.29
CA GLY A 135 7.60 -1.88 -4.93
C GLY A 135 8.77 -1.46 -5.83
N LEU A 136 9.83 -2.25 -5.83
CA LEU A 136 11.03 -2.03 -6.64
C LEU A 136 10.82 -2.53 -8.07
N SER A 137 11.51 -1.91 -9.03
CA SER A 137 11.67 -2.48 -10.37
C SER A 137 12.70 -3.61 -10.36
N ARG A 138 12.62 -4.54 -11.31
CA ARG A 138 13.58 -5.66 -11.42
C ARG A 138 15.03 -5.17 -11.56
N GLU A 139 15.24 -4.11 -12.35
CA GLU A 139 16.56 -3.51 -12.57
C GLU A 139 17.16 -2.91 -11.29
N ARG A 140 16.33 -2.32 -10.42
CA ARG A 140 16.77 -1.71 -9.16
C ARG A 140 16.95 -2.74 -8.04
N ALA A 141 16.22 -3.85 -8.09
CA ALA A 141 16.26 -4.89 -7.04
C ALA A 141 17.56 -5.72 -7.06
N GLY A 142 18.25 -5.82 -8.19
CA GLY A 142 19.38 -6.74 -8.37
C GLY A 142 20.67 -6.40 -7.61
N PHE A 143 20.88 -5.15 -7.19
CA PHE A 143 22.16 -4.71 -6.59
C PHE A 143 22.08 -4.28 -5.12
N GLU A 144 20.93 -3.82 -4.61
CA GLU A 144 20.84 -3.22 -3.26
C GLU A 144 20.02 -4.05 -2.27
N VAL A 145 19.17 -4.99 -2.73
CA VAL A 145 18.08 -5.55 -1.88
C VAL A 145 18.11 -7.08 -1.74
N GLY A 146 19.08 -7.75 -2.37
CA GLY A 146 19.28 -9.20 -2.27
C GLY A 146 20.00 -9.65 -1.00
N ASP A 147 20.69 -8.74 -0.30
CA ASP A 147 21.54 -9.10 0.82
C ASP A 147 20.76 -9.45 2.08
N VAL A 148 21.29 -10.41 2.84
CA VAL A 148 20.70 -10.85 4.10
C VAL A 148 20.98 -9.83 5.19
N HIS A 149 19.94 -9.15 5.64
CA HIS A 149 20.02 -8.19 6.74
C HIS A 149 19.79 -8.85 8.11
N HIS A 150 20.46 -8.38 9.16
CA HIS A 150 20.33 -8.92 10.52
C HIS A 150 18.88 -8.86 11.05
N SER A 151 18.10 -7.87 10.61
CA SER A 151 16.69 -7.72 10.99
C SER A 151 15.76 -8.82 10.44
N HIS A 152 16.23 -9.66 9.51
CA HIS A 152 15.47 -10.77 8.93
C HIS A 152 15.34 -11.96 9.90
N TYR A 153 16.22 -12.04 10.91
CA TYR A 153 16.26 -13.16 11.84
C TYR A 153 14.89 -13.43 12.49
N GLY A 154 14.39 -14.66 12.36
CA GLY A 154 13.09 -15.08 12.89
C GLY A 154 11.87 -14.50 12.18
N ARG A 155 12.04 -13.75 11.08
CA ARG A 155 10.95 -13.08 10.34
C ARG A 155 10.88 -13.47 8.87
N MET A 156 12.03 -13.63 8.21
CA MET A 156 12.15 -14.02 6.81
C MET A 156 13.23 -15.12 6.69
N CYS A 157 13.02 -16.09 5.80
CA CYS A 157 14.02 -17.13 5.54
C CYS A 157 15.15 -16.54 4.70
N PRO A 158 16.43 -16.58 5.16
CA PRO A 158 17.55 -16.04 4.40
C PRO A 158 18.06 -16.96 3.29
N ILE A 159 17.56 -18.20 3.22
CA ILE A 159 18.04 -19.24 2.29
C ILE A 159 17.04 -19.47 1.15
N GLU A 160 15.74 -19.30 1.42
CA GLU A 160 14.68 -19.59 0.45
C GLU A 160 14.44 -18.37 -0.45
N THR A 161 15.33 -18.19 -1.43
CA THR A 161 15.21 -17.18 -2.49
C THR A 161 15.47 -17.84 -3.85
N PRO A 162 14.75 -17.44 -4.92
CA PRO A 162 15.05 -17.95 -6.25
C PRO A 162 16.47 -17.53 -6.66
N GLU A 163 17.26 -18.47 -7.17
CA GLU A 163 18.67 -18.28 -7.53
C GLU A 163 18.88 -17.47 -8.83
N GLY A 164 17.86 -16.78 -9.34
CA GLY A 164 17.92 -16.07 -10.62
C GLY A 164 17.00 -14.85 -10.71
N SER A 165 17.14 -14.12 -11.82
CA SER A 165 16.32 -12.96 -12.22
C SER A 165 15.66 -13.20 -13.57
#